data_AF-A0A7V1JLD1-F1
#
_entry.id   AF-A0A7V1JLD1-F1
#
_cell.length_a   1.000
_cell.length_b   1.000
_cell.length_c   1.000
_cell.angle_alpha   90.00
_cell.angle_beta   90.00
_cell.angle_gamma   90.00
#
_symmetry.space_group_name_H-M   'P 1'
#
loop_
_entity.id
_entity.type
_entity.pdbx_description
1 polymer ?
#
loop_
_entity_poly.entity_id
_entity_poly.type
_entity_poly.pdbx_seq_one_letter_code
_entity_poly.pdbx_strand_id
1 'polypeptide(L)'
;MRPQTILTLGGLLVATLALVTACTGTFDLAVETAPGPEATLAALEAENARLATQVADQEAQSNLGRVAYVQGGDVWVRELPDGEPRRFTDDGRNSEPRWAPSGRWLAFRKDVEVWVIDAEGNNAHVLDNRAPVNVFAWSPVEDRLAYVSGSGLLRLQAVNADGTAAAMLVPDTSGELGQIAWGRIAWSPDGRRVAYAWERIGSPGPQRDYVGIWSVEAQAGSEPIELYALPSPPQDGLILAGWTPDGQSILFWRDPLFSASAAADGLPLLRLPLDGGEPVEVADFTLLHPDFWSVSPTGQQMALT
;
A
#
# COMPACT_ATOMS: atom_id res chain seq x y z
N MET A 1 45.15 -40.53 55.23
CA MET A 1 43.97 -39.68 55.49
C MET A 1 42.97 -39.86 54.36
N ARG A 2 41.70 -39.61 54.67
CA ARG A 2 40.40 -39.93 54.04
C ARG A 2 40.15 -39.54 52.56
N PRO A 3 39.01 -40.02 51.96
CA PRO A 3 38.67 -40.07 50.52
C PRO A 3 37.58 -39.06 50.07
N GLN A 4 37.20 -39.05 48.77
CA GLN A 4 35.93 -38.54 48.19
C GLN A 4 35.59 -39.40 46.93
N THR A 5 34.44 -40.08 46.74
CA THR A 5 33.01 -39.69 46.57
C THR A 5 32.77 -38.96 45.22
N ILE A 6 31.90 -39.44 44.31
CA ILE A 6 30.47 -39.07 44.20
C ILE A 6 29.63 -40.15 43.49
N LEU A 7 28.45 -40.40 44.09
CA LEU A 7 27.33 -41.21 43.63
C LEU A 7 26.37 -40.44 42.70
N THR A 8 25.67 -41.24 41.90
CA THR A 8 24.40 -41.09 41.16
C THR A 8 23.32 -40.13 41.71
N LEU A 9 22.61 -39.47 40.79
CA LEU A 9 21.21 -39.01 40.86
C LEU A 9 20.59 -39.23 39.45
N GLY A 10 19.32 -39.58 39.22
CA GLY A 10 18.14 -39.68 40.07
C GLY A 10 16.92 -39.49 39.16
N GLY A 11 16.19 -40.57 38.85
CA GLY A 11 14.92 -40.50 38.12
C GLY A 11 13.80 -40.10 39.06
N LEU A 12 13.06 -39.04 38.73
CA LEU A 12 11.98 -38.50 39.54
C LEU A 12 10.69 -39.32 39.30
N LEU A 13 10.14 -39.90 40.35
CA LEU A 13 8.88 -40.66 40.34
C LEU A 13 7.87 -39.86 41.18
N VAL A 14 6.79 -39.38 40.57
CA VAL A 14 5.72 -38.66 41.27
C VAL A 14 4.52 -39.59 41.41
N ALA A 15 4.27 -40.07 42.62
CA ALA A 15 3.05 -40.79 42.98
C ALA A 15 2.32 -39.98 44.06
N THR A 16 1.18 -39.40 43.71
CA THR A 16 0.32 -38.66 44.65
C THR A 16 -0.64 -39.63 45.32
N LEU A 17 -0.51 -39.82 46.64
CA LEU A 17 -1.35 -40.69 47.46
C LEU A 17 -2.41 -39.85 48.21
N ALA A 18 -3.69 -40.16 48.07
CA ALA A 18 -4.76 -39.63 48.92
C ALA A 18 -5.64 -40.79 49.43
N LEU A 19 -5.92 -40.80 50.74
CA LEU A 19 -6.58 -41.91 51.45
C LEU A 19 -8.11 -41.99 51.22
N VAL A 20 -8.52 -43.20 50.83
CA VAL A 20 -9.81 -43.92 50.89
C VAL A 20 -11.04 -43.27 51.51
N THR A 21 -12.14 -43.25 50.75
CA THR A 21 -13.50 -43.57 51.25
C THR A 21 -14.13 -44.58 50.27
N ALA A 22 -14.80 -45.61 50.82
CA ALA A 22 -15.06 -46.89 50.18
C ALA A 22 -16.03 -46.86 48.97
N CYS A 23 -15.53 -47.31 47.81
CA CYS A 23 -16.32 -47.93 46.75
C CYS A 23 -15.51 -49.12 46.21
N THR A 24 -16.11 -50.31 46.20
CA THR A 24 -15.53 -51.52 45.61
C THR A 24 -15.52 -51.40 44.09
N GLY A 25 -14.42 -50.88 43.54
CA GLY A 25 -14.11 -50.90 42.12
C GLY A 25 -12.61 -51.11 41.94
N THR A 26 -12.22 -52.10 41.14
CA THR A 26 -10.85 -52.27 40.68
C THR A 26 -10.48 -51.10 39.78
N PHE A 27 -9.56 -50.24 40.23
CA PHE A 27 -8.94 -49.24 39.38
C PHE A 27 -7.80 -49.91 38.61
N ASP A 28 -7.94 -50.03 37.29
CA ASP A 28 -6.79 -50.33 36.43
C ASP A 28 -5.90 -49.09 36.38
N LEU A 29 -4.77 -49.17 37.07
CA LEU A 29 -3.74 -48.14 37.08
C LEU A 29 -2.90 -48.34 35.82
N ALA A 30 -3.33 -47.75 34.70
CA ALA A 30 -2.51 -47.67 33.51
C ALA A 30 -1.34 -46.71 33.77
N VAL A 31 -0.15 -47.25 33.99
CA VAL A 31 1.09 -46.47 33.98
C VAL A 31 1.40 -46.16 32.53
N GLU A 32 1.01 -44.97 32.08
CA GLU A 32 1.40 -44.48 30.76
C GLU A 32 2.89 -44.13 30.83
N THR A 33 3.74 -45.05 30.37
CA THR A 33 5.19 -44.81 30.33
C THR A 33 5.47 -43.75 29.28
N ALA A 34 6.00 -42.60 29.69
CA ALA A 34 6.53 -41.63 28.75
C ALA A 34 7.56 -42.33 27.83
N PRO A 35 7.54 -42.05 26.52
CA PRO A 35 8.52 -42.62 25.61
C PRO A 35 9.93 -42.34 26.11
N GLY A 36 10.82 -43.32 25.98
CA GLY A 36 12.22 -43.16 26.37
C GLY A 36 12.87 -41.99 25.63
N PRO A 37 14.01 -41.47 26.12
CA PRO A 37 14.69 -40.32 25.52
C PRO A 37 14.98 -40.50 24.02
N GLU A 38 15.36 -41.72 23.60
CA GLU A 38 15.61 -42.05 22.19
C GLU A 38 14.33 -42.00 21.34
N ALA A 39 13.21 -42.52 21.85
CA ALA A 39 11.93 -42.47 21.15
C ALA A 39 11.38 -41.04 21.04
N THR A 40 11.63 -40.21 22.06
CA THR A 40 11.29 -38.78 22.05
C THR A 40 12.16 -38.01 21.04
N LEU A 41 13.47 -38.26 21.00
CA LEU A 41 14.37 -37.64 20.03
C LEU A 41 13.99 -38.01 18.59
N ALA A 42 13.73 -39.28 18.32
CA ALA A 42 13.30 -39.74 16.99
C ALA A 42 11.98 -39.09 16.54
N ALA A 43 11.02 -38.89 17.45
CA ALA A 43 9.77 -38.20 17.15
C ALA A 43 9.99 -36.71 16.85
N LEU A 44 10.87 -36.03 17.59
CA LEU A 44 11.22 -34.64 17.34
C LEU A 44 11.98 -34.44 16.02
N GLU A 45 12.90 -35.35 15.68
CA GLU A 45 13.60 -35.34 14.40
C GLU A 45 12.65 -35.54 13.21
N ALA A 46 11.69 -36.47 13.34
CA ALA A 46 10.67 -36.70 12.33
C ALA A 46 9.76 -35.48 12.14
N GLU A 47 9.34 -34.83 13.23
CA GLU A 47 8.53 -33.62 13.15
C GLU A 47 9.31 -32.43 12.59
N ASN A 48 10.59 -32.26 12.96
CA ASN A 48 11.46 -31.24 12.36
C ASN A 48 11.62 -31.42 10.84
N ALA A 49 11.81 -32.66 10.38
CA ALA A 49 11.91 -32.96 8.95
C ALA A 49 10.59 -32.65 8.21
N ARG A 50 9.44 -32.95 8.84
CA ARG A 50 8.12 -32.61 8.31
C ARG A 50 7.91 -31.09 8.23
N LEU A 51 8.25 -30.36 9.29
CA LEU A 51 8.13 -28.90 9.34
C LEU A 51 9.04 -28.23 8.32
N ALA A 52 10.28 -28.70 8.16
CA ALA A 52 11.20 -28.21 7.13
C ALA A 52 10.63 -28.40 5.72
N THR A 53 9.96 -29.54 5.47
CA THR A 53 9.28 -29.79 4.19
C THR A 53 8.09 -28.85 3.99
N GLN A 54 7.27 -28.62 5.02
CA GLN A 54 6.17 -27.65 4.95
C GLN A 54 6.64 -26.22 4.70
N VAL A 55 7.72 -25.79 5.35
CA VAL A 55 8.31 -24.46 5.12
C VAL A 55 8.84 -24.35 3.69
N ALA A 56 9.56 -25.36 3.20
CA ALA A 56 10.06 -25.38 1.82
C ALA A 56 8.92 -25.39 0.79
N ASP A 57 7.84 -26.15 1.03
CA ASP A 57 6.65 -26.15 0.18
C ASP A 57 5.94 -24.80 0.21
N GLN A 58 5.88 -24.14 1.37
CA GLN A 58 5.26 -22.83 1.53
C GLN A 58 6.10 -21.71 0.88
N GLU A 59 7.43 -21.81 0.94
CA GLU A 59 8.37 -20.93 0.21
C GLU A 59 8.29 -21.16 -1.29
N ALA A 60 8.26 -22.41 -1.75
CA ALA A 60 8.12 -22.77 -3.16
C ALA A 60 6.74 -22.40 -3.75
N GLN A 61 5.69 -22.41 -2.91
CA GLN A 61 4.34 -21.96 -3.28
C GLN A 61 4.14 -20.46 -3.09
N SER A 62 5.12 -19.73 -2.53
CA SER A 62 5.04 -18.28 -2.42
C SER A 62 5.22 -17.65 -3.80
N ASN A 63 4.13 -17.59 -4.58
CA ASN A 63 4.06 -16.69 -5.71
C ASN A 63 3.99 -15.26 -5.13
N LEU A 64 5.16 -14.70 -4.89
CA LEU A 64 5.33 -13.32 -4.40
C LEU A 64 5.02 -12.29 -5.50
N GLY A 65 4.66 -12.76 -6.71
CA GLY A 65 4.27 -11.95 -7.84
C GLY A 65 5.46 -11.33 -8.56
N ARG A 66 5.20 -10.22 -9.24
CA ARG A 66 6.21 -9.45 -9.99
C ARG A 66 6.52 -8.14 -9.31
N VAL A 67 7.79 -7.75 -9.40
CA VAL A 67 8.22 -6.39 -9.11
C VAL A 67 8.63 -5.69 -10.40
N ALA A 68 8.20 -4.45 -10.59
CA ALA A 68 8.74 -3.54 -11.58
C ALA A 68 9.60 -2.49 -10.87
N TYR A 69 10.78 -2.18 -11.41
CA TYR A 69 11.71 -1.23 -10.82
C TYR A 69 12.50 -0.49 -11.90
N VAL A 70 13.16 0.60 -11.51
CA VAL A 70 13.98 1.41 -12.42
C VAL A 70 15.45 1.13 -12.19
N GLN A 71 16.19 0.85 -13.26
CA GLN A 71 17.65 0.70 -13.23
C GLN A 71 18.24 1.35 -14.48
N GLY A 72 19.16 2.30 -14.28
CA GLY A 72 19.79 3.04 -15.39
C GLY A 72 18.84 3.93 -16.18
N GLY A 73 17.69 4.32 -15.60
CA GLY A 73 16.62 5.04 -16.29
C GLY A 73 15.72 4.15 -17.14
N ASP A 74 15.79 2.83 -16.97
CA ASP A 74 14.90 1.89 -17.66
C ASP A 74 14.06 1.08 -16.70
N VAL A 75 12.90 0.67 -17.18
CA VAL A 75 11.98 -0.20 -16.46
C VAL A 75 12.42 -1.65 -16.62
N TRP A 76 12.58 -2.32 -15.49
CA TRP A 76 12.89 -3.74 -15.38
C TRP A 76 11.79 -4.45 -14.61
N VAL A 77 11.52 -5.70 -14.96
CA VAL A 77 10.52 -6.55 -14.32
C VAL A 77 11.18 -7.86 -13.89
N ARG A 78 10.85 -8.32 -12.68
CA ARG A 78 11.35 -9.57 -12.13
C ARG A 78 10.22 -10.35 -11.45
N GLU A 79 10.11 -11.64 -11.76
CA GLU A 79 9.28 -12.58 -10.99
C GLU A 79 9.97 -12.88 -9.66
N LEU A 80 9.23 -12.79 -8.56
CA LEU A 80 9.76 -13.06 -7.22
C LEU A 80 9.44 -14.50 -6.80
N PRO A 81 10.33 -15.14 -6.01
CA PRO A 81 11.53 -14.55 -5.40
C PRO A 81 12.77 -14.50 -6.31
N ASP A 82 12.88 -15.40 -7.29
CA ASP A 82 14.15 -15.78 -7.91
C ASP A 82 14.19 -15.71 -9.44
N GLY A 83 13.12 -15.22 -10.09
CA GLY A 83 13.09 -15.06 -11.53
C GLY A 83 14.17 -14.14 -12.09
N GLU A 84 14.53 -14.35 -13.35
CA GLU A 84 15.51 -13.53 -14.05
C GLU A 84 14.93 -12.14 -14.40
N PRO A 85 15.65 -11.04 -14.12
CA PRO A 85 15.21 -9.71 -14.51
C PRO A 85 15.11 -9.53 -16.03
N ARG A 86 14.00 -8.96 -16.49
CA ARG A 86 13.74 -8.60 -17.89
C ARG A 86 13.65 -7.10 -18.04
N ARG A 87 14.39 -6.55 -18.99
CA ARG A 87 14.33 -5.13 -19.35
C ARG A 87 13.12 -4.87 -20.26
N PHE A 88 12.28 -3.91 -19.92
CA PHE A 88 11.07 -3.53 -20.68
C PHE A 88 11.27 -2.27 -21.54
N THR A 89 12.22 -1.40 -21.18
CA THR A 89 12.58 -0.18 -21.92
C THR A 89 14.09 -0.07 -22.10
N ASP A 90 14.56 0.63 -23.12
CA ASP A 90 15.99 0.68 -23.42
C ASP A 90 16.61 2.06 -23.71
N ASP A 91 15.91 3.13 -23.37
CA ASP A 91 16.30 4.50 -23.72
C ASP A 91 16.69 5.39 -22.53
N GLY A 92 16.67 4.87 -21.29
CA GLY A 92 17.26 5.52 -20.12
C GLY A 92 16.49 6.75 -19.59
N ARG A 93 15.23 6.93 -19.97
CA ARG A 93 14.42 8.13 -19.63
C ARG A 93 13.13 7.82 -18.87
N ASN A 94 13.10 6.67 -18.18
CA ASN A 94 11.89 6.08 -17.61
C ASN A 94 11.93 6.07 -16.09
N SER A 95 10.79 6.36 -15.45
CA SER A 95 10.61 6.39 -14.01
C SER A 95 9.20 5.97 -13.58
N GLU A 96 8.97 5.86 -12.26
CA GLU A 96 7.63 5.66 -11.67
C GLU A 96 6.81 4.47 -12.25
N PRO A 97 7.36 3.25 -12.37
CA PRO A 97 6.58 2.11 -12.85
C PRO A 97 5.48 1.72 -11.84
N ARG A 98 4.26 1.51 -12.34
CA ARG A 98 3.07 1.13 -11.55
C ARG A 98 2.26 0.06 -12.29
N TRP A 99 2.09 -1.10 -11.67
CA TRP A 99 1.24 -2.16 -12.22
C TRP A 99 -0.24 -1.82 -12.11
N ALA A 100 -1.00 -2.17 -13.15
CA ALA A 100 -2.45 -2.24 -13.08
C ALA A 100 -2.90 -3.36 -12.13
N PRO A 101 -4.10 -3.28 -11.54
CA PRO A 101 -4.57 -4.30 -10.58
C PRO A 101 -4.69 -5.70 -11.18
N SER A 102 -4.96 -5.83 -12.48
CA SER A 102 -4.95 -7.15 -13.14
C SER A 102 -3.55 -7.72 -13.36
N GLY A 103 -2.50 -6.91 -13.21
CA GLY A 103 -1.13 -7.25 -13.60
C GLY A 103 -0.89 -7.34 -15.11
N ARG A 104 -1.87 -7.03 -15.97
CA ARG A 104 -1.72 -7.12 -17.44
C ARG A 104 -1.03 -5.91 -18.07
N TRP A 105 -0.98 -4.80 -17.35
CA TRP A 105 -0.46 -3.52 -17.84
C TRP A 105 0.45 -2.88 -16.81
N LEU A 106 1.46 -2.19 -17.31
CA LEU A 106 2.39 -1.40 -16.53
C LEU A 106 2.38 0.02 -17.07
N ALA A 107 2.04 0.99 -16.22
CA ALA A 107 2.21 2.41 -16.53
C ALA A 107 3.56 2.88 -16.01
N PHE A 108 4.21 3.80 -16.72
CA PHE A 108 5.47 4.41 -16.31
C PHE A 108 5.57 5.82 -16.88
N ARG A 109 6.39 6.66 -16.24
CA ARG A 109 6.72 7.98 -16.75
C ARG A 109 7.91 7.88 -17.70
N LYS A 110 7.82 8.57 -18.83
CA LYS A 110 8.91 8.74 -19.79
C LYS A 110 9.05 10.23 -20.08
N ASP A 111 10.15 10.83 -19.63
CA ASP A 111 10.29 12.28 -19.54
C ASP A 111 9.08 12.94 -18.83
N VAL A 112 8.20 13.63 -19.57
CA VAL A 112 6.99 14.30 -19.06
C VAL A 112 5.69 13.55 -19.40
N GLU A 113 5.79 12.46 -20.15
CA GLU A 113 4.64 11.69 -20.63
C GLU A 113 4.41 10.46 -19.75
N VAL A 114 3.17 10.00 -19.69
CA VAL A 114 2.83 8.70 -19.09
C VAL A 114 2.61 7.72 -20.24
N TRP A 115 3.33 6.61 -20.16
CA TRP A 115 3.27 5.52 -21.11
C TRP A 115 2.67 4.28 -20.44
N VAL A 116 2.05 3.43 -21.24
CA VAL A 116 1.54 2.12 -20.81
C VAL A 116 2.09 1.05 -21.73
N ILE A 117 2.50 -0.07 -21.13
CA ILE A 117 3.09 -1.24 -21.81
C ILE A 117 2.42 -2.51 -21.26
N ASP A 118 2.30 -3.54 -22.08
CA ASP A 118 1.75 -4.82 -21.61
C ASP A 118 2.71 -5.55 -20.66
N ALA A 119 2.17 -6.55 -19.98
CA ALA A 119 2.86 -7.38 -18.99
C ALA A 119 4.03 -8.19 -19.55
N GLU A 120 4.16 -8.29 -20.87
CA GLU A 120 5.21 -8.99 -21.57
C GLU A 120 6.27 -8.02 -22.12
N GLY A 121 6.08 -6.71 -21.97
CA GLY A 121 6.99 -5.67 -22.42
C GLY A 121 6.77 -5.23 -23.87
N ASN A 122 5.58 -5.43 -24.43
CA ASN A 122 5.23 -5.03 -25.78
C ASN A 122 4.13 -3.95 -25.79
N ASN A 123 3.83 -3.44 -26.99
CA ASN A 123 2.71 -2.52 -27.24
C ASN A 123 2.77 -1.21 -26.41
N ALA A 124 3.97 -0.71 -26.15
CA ALA A 124 4.17 0.56 -25.46
C ALA A 124 3.52 1.72 -26.22
N HIS A 125 2.69 2.51 -25.55
CA HIS A 125 2.04 3.69 -26.12
C HIS A 125 1.83 4.79 -25.06
N VAL A 126 1.70 6.04 -25.51
CA VAL A 126 1.38 7.18 -24.65
C VAL A 126 -0.08 7.08 -24.16
N LEU A 127 -0.31 7.34 -22.88
CA LEU A 127 -1.64 7.33 -22.26
C LEU A 127 -2.57 8.41 -22.85
N ASP A 128 -2.10 9.66 -22.86
CA ASP A 128 -2.79 10.81 -23.44
C ASP A 128 -1.79 11.66 -24.23
N ASN A 129 -1.98 11.74 -25.54
CA ASN A 129 -1.10 12.48 -26.45
C ASN A 129 -1.52 13.94 -26.64
N ARG A 130 -2.58 14.40 -25.96
CA ARG A 130 -3.12 15.78 -26.11
C ARG A 130 -2.46 16.76 -25.16
N ALA A 131 -1.96 16.31 -24.01
CA ALA A 131 -1.33 17.15 -23.00
C ALA A 131 -0.41 16.31 -22.10
N PRO A 132 0.62 16.92 -21.49
CA PRO A 132 1.40 16.29 -20.44
C PRO A 132 0.52 15.80 -19.28
N VAL A 133 0.98 14.77 -18.58
CA VAL A 133 0.28 14.23 -17.41
C VAL A 133 1.14 14.48 -16.16
N ASN A 134 0.59 15.24 -15.22
CA ASN A 134 1.28 15.63 -14.00
C ASN A 134 1.28 14.47 -13.00
N VAL A 135 0.12 13.89 -12.74
CA VAL A 135 -0.10 12.80 -11.77
C VAL A 135 -0.98 11.73 -12.42
N PHE A 136 -0.71 10.45 -12.13
CA PHE A 136 -1.54 9.33 -12.53
C PHE A 136 -1.64 8.29 -11.41
N ALA A 137 -2.75 7.55 -11.37
CA ALA A 137 -2.96 6.46 -10.43
C ALA A 137 -3.93 5.42 -10.98
N TRP A 138 -3.58 4.14 -10.82
CA TRP A 138 -4.46 3.02 -11.15
C TRP A 138 -5.62 2.95 -10.17
N SER A 139 -6.81 2.64 -10.70
CA SER A 139 -7.91 2.12 -9.90
C SER A 139 -7.45 0.83 -9.20
N PRO A 140 -7.80 0.62 -7.92
CA PRO A 140 -7.40 -0.58 -7.18
C PRO A 140 -8.18 -1.84 -7.60
N VAL A 141 -9.27 -1.69 -8.36
CA VAL A 141 -10.21 -2.78 -8.67
C VAL A 141 -10.30 -3.11 -10.18
N GLU A 142 -9.89 -2.19 -11.06
CA GLU A 142 -10.05 -2.30 -12.51
C GLU A 142 -8.85 -1.70 -13.26
N ASP A 143 -8.60 -2.15 -14.49
CA ASP A 143 -7.52 -1.61 -15.36
C ASP A 143 -7.88 -0.23 -15.96
N ARG A 144 -7.97 0.75 -15.07
CA ARG A 144 -8.38 2.12 -15.37
C ARG A 144 -7.49 3.09 -14.62
N LEU A 145 -7.07 4.16 -15.29
CA LEU A 145 -6.21 5.20 -14.75
C LEU A 145 -7.00 6.48 -14.51
N ALA A 146 -6.87 7.05 -13.32
CA ALA A 146 -7.16 8.45 -13.10
C ALA A 146 -5.87 9.25 -13.32
N TYR A 147 -5.98 10.44 -13.90
CA TYR A 147 -4.82 11.32 -14.10
C TYR A 147 -5.20 12.79 -14.14
N VAL A 148 -4.22 13.64 -13.83
CA VAL A 148 -4.34 15.10 -13.91
C VAL A 148 -3.53 15.59 -15.12
N SER A 149 -4.21 16.17 -16.10
CA SER A 149 -3.53 16.76 -17.27
C SER A 149 -2.75 18.01 -16.89
N GLY A 150 -1.83 18.46 -17.75
CA GLY A 150 -1.04 19.68 -17.56
C GLY A 150 -1.89 20.95 -17.40
N SER A 151 -3.15 20.91 -17.82
CA SER A 151 -4.16 21.96 -17.61
C SER A 151 -4.91 21.87 -16.26
N GLY A 152 -4.52 20.95 -15.37
CA GLY A 152 -5.12 20.78 -14.04
C GLY A 152 -6.42 19.97 -13.99
N LEU A 153 -6.80 19.29 -15.09
CA LEU A 153 -8.07 18.56 -15.18
C LEU A 153 -7.95 17.11 -14.76
N LEU A 154 -8.83 16.65 -13.87
CA LEU A 154 -8.95 15.24 -13.50
C LEU A 154 -9.73 14.46 -14.56
N ARG A 155 -9.05 13.49 -15.14
CA ARG A 155 -9.55 12.61 -16.20
C ARG A 155 -9.47 11.16 -15.77
N LEU A 156 -10.31 10.35 -16.40
CA LEU A 156 -10.36 8.91 -16.19
C LEU A 156 -10.33 8.17 -17.53
N GLN A 157 -9.49 7.15 -17.63
CA GLN A 157 -9.27 6.45 -18.88
C GLN A 157 -9.04 4.96 -18.65
N ALA A 158 -9.77 4.13 -19.40
CA ALA A 158 -9.47 2.71 -19.52
C ALA A 158 -8.24 2.54 -20.42
N VAL A 159 -7.35 1.61 -20.05
CA VAL A 159 -6.06 1.41 -20.74
C VAL A 159 -6.21 0.84 -22.14
N ASN A 160 -7.22 -0.02 -22.33
CA ASN A 160 -7.50 -0.63 -23.62
C ASN A 160 -8.17 0.35 -24.60
N ALA A 161 -8.47 1.58 -24.17
CA ALA A 161 -8.90 2.63 -25.07
C ALA A 161 -7.67 3.15 -25.83
N ASP A 162 -7.80 3.31 -27.13
CA ASP A 162 -6.85 3.89 -28.10
C ASP A 162 -6.44 5.35 -27.82
N GLY A 163 -6.45 5.81 -26.57
CA GLY A 163 -6.21 7.20 -26.18
C GLY A 163 -7.44 8.10 -26.35
N THR A 164 -8.44 7.70 -27.14
CA THR A 164 -9.53 8.62 -27.56
C THR A 164 -10.76 8.61 -26.65
N ALA A 165 -10.92 7.59 -25.79
CA ALA A 165 -12.09 7.42 -24.93
C ALA A 165 -11.86 7.83 -23.46
N ALA A 166 -11.01 8.82 -23.18
CA ALA A 166 -10.85 9.35 -21.83
C ALA A 166 -12.12 10.10 -21.40
N ALA A 167 -12.82 9.57 -20.39
CA ALA A 167 -13.95 10.23 -19.75
C ALA A 167 -13.43 11.34 -18.82
N MET A 168 -13.99 12.54 -18.94
CA MET A 168 -13.72 13.63 -18.01
C MET A 168 -14.53 13.39 -16.72
N LEU A 169 -13.86 13.39 -15.56
CA LEU A 169 -14.54 13.24 -14.26
C LEU A 169 -14.89 14.58 -13.66
N VAL A 170 -13.93 15.51 -13.65
CA VAL A 170 -14.14 16.88 -13.18
C VAL A 170 -14.15 17.79 -14.40
N PRO A 171 -15.24 18.55 -14.63
CA PRO A 171 -15.32 19.48 -15.75
C PRO A 171 -14.23 20.54 -15.67
N ASP A 172 -13.95 21.17 -16.82
CA ASP A 172 -12.91 22.19 -16.92
C ASP A 172 -13.24 23.43 -16.07
N THR A 173 -12.53 23.58 -14.95
CA THR A 173 -12.64 24.72 -14.02
C THR A 173 -11.63 25.83 -14.32
N SER A 174 -10.93 25.81 -15.46
CA SER A 174 -9.94 26.83 -15.85
C SER A 174 -10.47 28.27 -15.85
N GLY A 175 -11.79 28.46 -15.92
CA GLY A 175 -12.46 29.76 -15.77
C GLY A 175 -12.46 30.34 -14.35
N GLU A 176 -12.21 29.54 -13.32
CA GLU A 176 -12.26 29.96 -11.90
C GLU A 176 -10.88 30.23 -11.27
N LEU A 177 -9.79 30.24 -12.05
CA LEU A 177 -8.39 30.28 -11.54
C LEU A 177 -8.12 29.17 -10.48
N GLY A 178 -8.87 28.07 -10.55
CA GLY A 178 -8.73 26.91 -9.70
C GLY A 178 -8.00 25.79 -10.43
N GLN A 179 -7.21 25.01 -9.71
CA GLN A 179 -6.53 23.83 -10.24
C GLN A 179 -6.45 22.76 -9.16
N ILE A 180 -6.34 21.50 -9.58
CA ILE A 180 -5.87 20.45 -8.67
C ILE A 180 -4.45 20.86 -8.28
N ALA A 181 -4.24 21.04 -6.97
CA ALA A 181 -2.94 21.44 -6.45
C ALA A 181 -1.88 20.45 -6.91
N TRP A 182 -0.61 20.79 -6.81
CA TRP A 182 0.53 19.89 -7.09
C TRP A 182 0.61 18.67 -6.13
N GLY A 183 -0.51 18.29 -5.51
CA GLY A 183 -0.74 17.12 -4.70
C GLY A 183 -1.28 15.93 -5.49
N ARG A 184 -1.36 14.80 -4.77
CA ARG A 184 -1.75 13.50 -5.32
C ARG A 184 -3.25 13.39 -5.50
N ILE A 185 -3.64 12.51 -6.40
CA ILE A 185 -4.99 11.93 -6.43
C ILE A 185 -4.96 10.59 -5.68
N ALA A 186 -6.06 10.21 -5.05
CA ALA A 186 -6.15 8.97 -4.30
C ALA A 186 -7.48 8.26 -4.59
N TRP A 187 -7.40 7.00 -5.02
CA TRP A 187 -8.56 6.15 -5.20
C TRP A 187 -9.09 5.63 -3.87
N SER A 188 -10.42 5.57 -3.74
CA SER A 188 -11.04 4.77 -2.68
C SER A 188 -10.70 3.29 -2.88
N PRO A 189 -10.59 2.49 -1.80
CA PRO A 189 -10.19 1.08 -1.91
C PRO A 189 -11.12 0.23 -2.78
N ASP A 190 -12.40 0.61 -2.84
CA ASP A 190 -13.42 -0.02 -3.68
C ASP A 190 -13.41 0.49 -5.14
N GLY A 191 -12.54 1.45 -5.47
CA GLY A 191 -12.42 2.06 -6.79
C GLY A 191 -13.61 2.90 -7.25
N ARG A 192 -14.50 3.29 -6.34
CA ARG A 192 -15.69 4.08 -6.67
C ARG A 192 -15.45 5.58 -6.70
N ARG A 193 -14.46 6.08 -5.95
CA ARG A 193 -14.18 7.51 -5.82
C ARG A 193 -12.71 7.84 -6.05
N VAL A 194 -12.47 9.06 -6.48
CA VAL A 194 -11.14 9.68 -6.53
C VAL A 194 -11.18 10.92 -5.66
N ALA A 195 -10.31 10.97 -4.66
CA ALA A 195 -10.05 12.15 -3.85
C ALA A 195 -8.89 12.96 -4.46
N TYR A 196 -8.95 14.28 -4.33
CA TYR A 196 -7.93 15.20 -4.82
C TYR A 196 -7.88 16.47 -3.97
N ALA A 197 -6.71 17.11 -3.92
CA ALA A 197 -6.57 18.45 -3.33
C ALA A 197 -6.85 19.51 -4.40
N TRP A 198 -7.70 20.48 -4.08
CA TRP A 198 -8.05 21.59 -4.98
C TRP A 198 -7.63 22.92 -4.35
N GLU A 199 -7.04 23.79 -5.16
CA GLU A 199 -6.62 25.13 -4.76
C GLU A 199 -7.13 26.17 -5.75
N ARG A 200 -7.47 27.36 -5.24
CA ARG A 200 -7.84 28.51 -6.07
C ARG A 200 -6.95 29.69 -5.75
N ILE A 201 -6.42 30.30 -6.80
CA ILE A 201 -5.64 31.53 -6.70
C ILE A 201 -6.60 32.71 -6.77
N GLY A 202 -6.60 33.54 -5.71
CA GLY A 202 -7.46 34.70 -5.63
C GLY A 202 -7.06 35.79 -6.63
N SER A 203 -8.01 36.63 -7.04
CA SER A 203 -7.77 37.76 -7.94
C SER A 203 -8.23 39.07 -7.32
N PRO A 204 -7.40 40.14 -7.29
CA PRO A 204 -6.06 40.25 -7.85
C PRO A 204 -4.96 39.82 -6.87
N GLY A 205 -4.18 38.78 -7.18
CA GLY A 205 -2.98 38.42 -6.42
C GLY A 205 -2.44 37.02 -6.75
N PRO A 206 -1.22 36.67 -6.31
CA PRO A 206 -0.70 35.30 -6.43
C PRO A 206 -1.11 34.40 -5.24
N GLN A 207 -1.89 34.94 -4.29
CA GLN A 207 -2.23 34.23 -3.06
C GLN A 207 -3.40 33.30 -3.27
N ARG A 208 -3.35 32.13 -2.65
CA ARG A 208 -4.48 31.20 -2.60
C ARG A 208 -5.56 31.79 -1.69
N ASP A 209 -6.80 31.81 -2.16
CA ASP A 209 -7.96 32.17 -1.32
C ASP A 209 -8.70 30.93 -0.80
N TYR A 210 -8.37 29.76 -1.36
CA TYR A 210 -9.00 28.49 -1.07
C TYR A 210 -8.03 27.32 -1.26
N VAL A 211 -8.05 26.38 -0.32
CA VAL A 211 -7.41 25.05 -0.40
C VAL A 211 -8.30 24.04 0.32
N GLY A 212 -8.62 22.92 -0.33
CA GLY A 212 -9.45 21.87 0.24
C GLY A 212 -9.24 20.49 -0.37
N ILE A 213 -9.82 19.48 0.28
CA ILE A 213 -9.89 18.09 -0.17
C ILE A 213 -11.29 17.84 -0.71
N TRP A 214 -11.34 17.33 -1.93
CA TRP A 214 -12.57 16.97 -2.62
C TRP A 214 -12.56 15.50 -2.95
N SER A 215 -13.74 14.95 -3.20
CA SER A 215 -13.88 13.64 -3.84
C SER A 215 -14.94 13.67 -4.93
N VAL A 216 -14.77 12.84 -5.94
CA VAL A 216 -15.74 12.65 -7.02
C VAL A 216 -15.91 11.15 -7.27
N GLU A 217 -17.14 10.73 -7.59
CA GLU A 217 -17.36 9.37 -8.07
C GLU A 217 -16.59 9.16 -9.40
N ALA A 218 -16.02 7.98 -9.57
CA ALA A 218 -15.21 7.62 -10.73
C ALA A 218 -16.08 7.26 -11.94
N GLN A 219 -17.03 8.15 -12.25
CA GLN A 219 -17.98 8.09 -13.33
C GLN A 219 -18.13 9.46 -13.97
N ALA A 220 -18.26 9.50 -15.29
CA ALA A 220 -18.43 10.75 -16.03
C ALA A 220 -19.69 11.50 -15.59
N GLY A 221 -19.57 12.81 -15.39
CA GLY A 221 -20.70 13.68 -15.04
C GLY A 221 -21.11 13.65 -13.57
N SER A 222 -20.35 12.99 -12.70
CA SER A 222 -20.57 13.05 -11.26
C SER A 222 -20.17 14.41 -10.69
N GLU A 223 -20.95 14.92 -9.75
CA GLU A 223 -20.64 16.16 -9.03
C GLU A 223 -19.60 15.90 -7.94
N PRO A 224 -18.49 16.67 -7.89
CA PRO A 224 -17.55 16.59 -6.78
C PRO A 224 -18.16 17.10 -5.47
N ILE A 225 -17.76 16.49 -4.36
CA ILE A 225 -18.12 16.92 -3.01
C ILE A 225 -16.88 17.39 -2.26
N GLU A 226 -17.01 18.51 -1.54
CA GLU A 226 -16.00 19.00 -0.62
C GLU A 226 -16.02 18.15 0.65
N LEU A 227 -14.87 17.61 1.03
CA LEU A 227 -14.71 16.82 2.25
C LEU A 227 -14.13 17.66 3.39
N TYR A 228 -13.24 18.59 3.05
CA TYR A 228 -12.52 19.41 4.01
C TYR A 228 -11.94 20.65 3.36
N ALA A 229 -11.89 21.77 4.06
CA ALA A 229 -11.25 23.00 3.60
C ALA A 229 -10.43 23.63 4.73
N LEU A 230 -9.32 24.27 4.35
CA LEU A 230 -8.55 25.08 5.29
C LEU A 230 -9.28 26.40 5.59
N PRO A 231 -9.06 26.98 6.78
CA PRO A 231 -9.54 28.34 7.08
C PRO A 231 -9.05 29.34 6.03
N SER A 232 -9.92 30.29 5.67
CA SER A 232 -9.58 31.34 4.70
C SER A 232 -9.02 32.59 5.39
N PRO A 233 -7.93 33.20 4.90
CA PRO A 233 -7.10 32.72 3.79
C PRO A 233 -6.22 31.52 4.20
N PRO A 234 -6.04 30.52 3.32
CA PRO A 234 -5.20 29.37 3.60
C PRO A 234 -3.73 29.79 3.66
N GLN A 235 -3.02 29.33 4.70
CA GLN A 235 -1.57 29.51 4.85
C GLN A 235 -0.78 28.25 4.45
N ASP A 236 -1.47 27.11 4.37
CA ASP A 236 -0.89 25.80 4.11
C ASP A 236 -1.47 25.19 2.83
N GLY A 237 -0.75 24.21 2.26
CA GLY A 237 -1.27 23.30 1.26
C GLY A 237 -1.82 22.01 1.88
N LEU A 238 -2.42 21.17 1.04
CA LEU A 238 -2.87 19.83 1.40
C LEU A 238 -2.29 18.82 0.40
N ILE A 239 -1.65 17.77 0.91
CA ILE A 239 -1.06 16.71 0.10
C ILE A 239 -1.72 15.39 0.50
N LEU A 240 -2.39 14.73 -0.44
CA LEU A 240 -3.03 13.44 -0.16
C LEU A 240 -1.99 12.32 -0.01
N ALA A 241 -2.16 11.52 1.05
CA ALA A 241 -1.45 10.27 1.25
C ALA A 241 -2.23 9.11 0.65
N GLY A 242 -3.55 9.05 0.87
CA GLY A 242 -4.41 7.98 0.37
C GLY A 242 -5.74 7.88 1.10
N TRP A 243 -6.43 6.76 0.90
CA TRP A 243 -7.57 6.37 1.72
C TRP A 243 -7.14 5.34 2.75
N THR A 244 -7.84 5.29 3.88
CA THR A 244 -7.74 4.12 4.77
C THR A 244 -8.29 2.87 4.06
N PRO A 245 -7.80 1.67 4.39
CA PRO A 245 -8.20 0.42 3.70
C PRO A 245 -9.70 0.12 3.79
N ASP A 246 -10.35 0.55 4.87
CA ASP A 246 -11.79 0.43 5.09
C ASP A 246 -12.62 1.45 4.28
N GLY A 247 -11.97 2.41 3.62
CA GLY A 247 -12.61 3.47 2.85
C GLY A 247 -13.32 4.53 3.71
N GLN A 248 -13.11 4.55 5.03
CA GLN A 248 -13.83 5.42 5.97
C GLN A 248 -13.10 6.73 6.27
N SER A 249 -11.87 6.91 5.82
CA SER A 249 -11.08 8.13 6.08
C SER A 249 -10.12 8.46 4.95
N ILE A 250 -9.74 9.73 4.87
CA ILE A 250 -8.65 10.22 4.01
C ILE A 250 -7.41 10.45 4.87
N LEU A 251 -6.27 9.97 4.38
CA LEU A 251 -4.95 10.24 4.94
C LEU A 251 -4.29 11.37 4.13
N PHE A 252 -3.73 12.36 4.80
CA PHE A 252 -3.12 13.52 4.16
C PHE A 252 -2.10 14.22 5.06
N TRP A 253 -1.29 15.08 4.45
CA TRP A 253 -0.39 16.01 5.14
C TRP A 253 -0.86 17.44 4.92
N ARG A 254 -0.68 18.29 5.92
CA ARG A 254 -0.66 19.75 5.72
C ARG A 254 0.73 20.15 5.28
N ASP A 255 0.82 20.95 4.23
CA ASP A 255 2.08 21.45 3.66
C ASP A 255 2.30 22.91 4.11
N PRO A 256 2.94 23.12 5.27
CA PRO A 256 3.01 24.44 5.88
C PRO A 256 3.78 25.41 4.98
N LEU A 257 3.14 26.53 4.64
CA LEU A 257 3.71 27.57 3.78
C LEU A 257 4.18 27.06 2.40
N PHE A 258 3.76 25.87 1.96
CA PHE A 258 4.22 25.23 0.72
C PHE A 258 5.75 25.03 0.68
N SER A 259 6.34 24.71 1.83
CA SER A 259 7.80 24.65 2.00
C SER A 259 8.33 23.26 1.69
N ALA A 260 9.01 23.13 0.54
CA ALA A 260 9.72 21.89 0.18
C ALA A 260 10.77 21.48 1.24
N SER A 261 11.35 22.45 1.96
CA SER A 261 12.28 22.15 3.06
C SER A 261 11.55 21.53 4.25
N ALA A 262 10.38 22.06 4.62
CA ALA A 262 9.59 21.49 5.71
C ALA A 262 9.08 20.10 5.33
N ALA A 263 8.65 19.90 4.08
CA ALA A 263 8.28 18.59 3.57
C ALA A 263 9.46 17.59 3.60
N ALA A 264 10.68 18.03 3.30
CA ALA A 264 11.86 17.17 3.34
C ALA A 264 12.22 16.68 4.75
N ASP A 265 11.92 17.46 5.79
CA ASP A 265 12.12 17.07 7.20
C ASP A 265 11.06 16.07 7.69
N GLY A 266 9.99 15.86 6.91
CA GLY A 266 8.84 15.04 7.24
C GLY A 266 7.71 15.83 7.89
N LEU A 267 6.48 15.40 7.65
CA LEU A 267 5.27 16.06 8.14
C LEU A 267 4.38 15.08 8.92
N PRO A 268 3.57 15.58 9.86
CA PRO A 268 2.59 14.75 10.55
C PRO A 268 1.55 14.21 9.57
N LEU A 269 1.26 12.90 9.69
CA LEU A 269 0.20 12.26 8.93
C LEU A 269 -1.12 12.49 9.65
N LEU A 270 -2.07 13.10 8.95
CA LEU A 270 -3.42 13.38 9.44
C LEU A 270 -4.41 12.40 8.81
N ARG A 271 -5.45 12.06 9.58
CA ARG A 271 -6.61 11.28 9.17
C ARG A 271 -7.86 12.13 9.28
N LEU A 272 -8.59 12.27 8.18
CA LEU A 272 -9.92 12.89 8.10
C LEU A 272 -11.00 11.81 8.07
N PRO A 273 -11.81 11.64 9.12
CA PRO A 273 -12.97 10.74 9.11
C PRO A 273 -14.07 11.23 8.15
N LEU A 274 -14.63 10.32 7.34
CA LEU A 274 -15.67 10.66 6.36
C LEU A 274 -17.09 10.64 6.92
N ASP A 275 -17.29 10.09 8.12
CA ASP A 275 -18.54 10.15 8.89
C ASP A 275 -18.72 11.48 9.65
N GLY A 276 -17.71 12.36 9.56
CA GLY A 276 -17.70 13.69 10.14
C GLY A 276 -16.67 13.81 11.28
N GLY A 277 -16.30 15.06 11.59
CA GLY A 277 -15.28 15.38 12.58
C GLY A 277 -14.10 16.14 11.99
N GLU A 278 -13.19 16.55 12.86
CA GLU A 278 -11.96 17.25 12.47
C GLU A 278 -10.85 16.24 12.15
N PRO A 279 -9.86 16.62 11.32
CA PRO A 279 -8.66 15.82 11.13
C PRO A 279 -7.93 15.51 12.45
N VAL A 280 -7.46 14.27 12.58
CA VAL A 280 -6.70 13.79 13.74
C VAL A 280 -5.32 13.32 13.29
N GLU A 281 -4.29 13.68 14.04
CA GLU A 281 -2.93 13.19 13.80
C GLU A 281 -2.80 11.71 14.15
N VAL A 282 -2.19 10.93 13.25
CA VAL A 282 -1.98 9.49 13.41
C VAL A 282 -0.50 9.09 13.39
N ALA A 283 0.39 9.99 12.97
CA ALA A 283 1.84 9.84 13.09
C ALA A 283 2.54 11.21 13.08
N ASP A 284 3.56 11.37 13.93
CA ASP A 284 4.23 12.65 14.17
C ASP A 284 5.08 13.13 12.97
N PHE A 285 5.86 12.23 12.36
CA PHE A 285 6.75 12.57 11.25
C PHE A 285 6.81 11.44 10.22
N THR A 286 6.48 11.77 8.99
CA THR A 286 6.46 10.82 7.88
C THR A 286 6.96 11.50 6.62
N LEU A 287 7.70 10.75 5.79
CA LEU A 287 8.16 11.25 4.50
C LEU A 287 6.99 11.24 3.51
N LEU A 288 6.88 12.30 2.70
CA LEU A 288 5.72 12.54 1.84
C LEU A 288 5.78 11.74 0.53
N HIS A 289 6.11 10.45 0.55
CA HIS A 289 6.07 9.58 -0.62
C HIS A 289 4.98 8.51 -0.46
N PRO A 290 4.15 8.22 -1.48
CA PRO A 290 3.03 7.31 -1.29
C PRO A 290 3.53 5.86 -1.21
N ASP A 291 4.77 5.61 -1.63
CA ASP A 291 5.45 4.32 -1.54
C ASP A 291 6.11 4.11 -0.15
N PHE A 292 6.13 5.14 0.70
CA PHE A 292 6.60 5.01 2.10
C PHE A 292 5.50 4.53 3.05
N TRP A 293 4.34 4.19 2.50
CA TRP A 293 3.36 3.42 3.25
C TRP A 293 2.74 2.37 2.34
N SER A 294 2.32 1.26 2.93
CA SER A 294 1.65 0.19 2.21
C SER A 294 0.69 -0.53 3.13
N VAL A 295 -0.40 -1.00 2.56
CA VAL A 295 -1.40 -1.79 3.28
C VAL A 295 -1.10 -3.26 3.04
N SER A 296 -1.24 -4.09 4.08
CA SER A 296 -1.16 -5.53 3.91
C SER A 296 -2.20 -5.99 2.87
N PRO A 297 -1.94 -7.09 2.12
CA PRO A 297 -2.92 -7.63 1.18
C PRO A 297 -4.28 -7.95 1.81
N THR A 298 -4.30 -8.19 3.13
CA THR A 298 -5.52 -8.43 3.91
C THR A 298 -6.26 -7.16 4.35
N GLY A 299 -5.68 -5.97 4.15
CA GLY A 299 -6.25 -4.69 4.57
C GLY A 299 -6.15 -4.39 6.07
N GLN A 300 -5.59 -5.31 6.87
CA GLN A 300 -5.64 -5.24 8.34
C GLN A 300 -4.46 -4.50 8.97
N GLN A 301 -3.37 -4.32 8.23
CA GLN A 301 -2.15 -3.69 8.72
C GLN A 301 -1.65 -2.66 7.72
N MET A 302 -0.95 -1.65 8.23
CA MET A 302 -0.27 -0.65 7.43
C MET A 302 1.19 -0.60 7.88
N ALA A 303 2.09 -0.65 6.91
CA ALA A 303 3.49 -0.30 7.09
C ALA A 303 3.67 1.17 6.74
N LEU A 304 4.52 1.85 7.50
CA LEU A 304 4.91 3.24 7.34
C LEU A 304 6.42 3.30 7.54
N THR A 305 7.15 3.99 6.67
CA THR A 305 8.62 4.12 6.72
C THR A 305 9.06 5.56 6.80
#